data_AF-A0AA47P444-F1
#
_entry.id   AF-A0AA47P444-F1
#
_cell.length_a   1.000
_cell.length_b   1.000
_cell.length_c   1.000
_cell.angle_alpha   90.00
_cell.angle_beta   90.00
_cell.angle_gamma   90.00
#
_symmetry.space_group_name_H-M   'P 1'
#
loop_
_entity.id
_entity.type
_entity.pdbx_description
1 polymer ?
#
loop_
_entity_poly.entity_id
_entity_poly.type
_entity_poly.pdbx_seq_one_letter_code
_entity_poly.pdbx_strand_id
1 'polypeptide(L)'
;MNKNSADVKGCTIYVALFPCNECAKLIIQAGIKDVVFLSDKYHDSPMMTASRRLLSIAGIEYREFKPKRTKITIDFNSINHPEKLNGPTT
;
A
#
# COMPACT_ATOMS: atom_id res chain seq x y z
N MET A 1 13.19 -23.46 7.84
CA MET A 1 12.64 -23.11 6.51
C MET A 1 13.72 -22.38 5.73
N ASN A 2 14.16 -22.93 4.60
CA ASN A 2 15.17 -22.31 3.73
C ASN A 2 14.50 -21.15 2.97
N LYS A 3 14.77 -19.91 3.39
CA LYS A 3 14.12 -18.71 2.82
C LYS A 3 15.03 -18.14 1.74
N ASN A 4 14.86 -18.61 0.50
CA ASN A 4 15.53 -18.06 -0.68
C ASN A 4 14.74 -16.86 -1.24
N SER A 5 14.37 -15.94 -0.35
CA SER A 5 13.61 -14.73 -0.68
C SER A 5 14.19 -13.56 0.10
N ALA A 6 14.23 -12.39 -0.53
CA ALA A 6 14.49 -11.14 0.18
C ALA A 6 13.53 -11.03 1.37
N ASP A 7 14.08 -10.73 2.55
CA ASP A 7 13.27 -10.50 3.74
C ASP A 7 12.59 -9.13 3.63
N VAL A 8 11.32 -9.04 4.01
CA VAL A 8 10.54 -7.79 3.98
C VAL A 8 10.40 -7.17 5.38
N LYS A 9 11.19 -7.66 6.33
CA LYS A 9 11.24 -7.15 7.68
C LYS A 9 11.69 -5.68 7.67
N GLY A 10 10.90 -4.82 8.30
CA GLY A 10 11.14 -3.38 8.33
C GLY A 10 10.65 -2.62 7.10
N CYS A 11 10.10 -3.29 6.09
CA CYS A 11 9.60 -2.62 4.89
C CYS A 11 8.23 -1.95 5.12
N THR A 12 7.86 -1.09 4.16
CA THR A 12 6.53 -0.50 4.00
C THR A 12 5.78 -1.24 2.88
N ILE A 13 4.50 -1.55 3.11
CA ILE A 13 3.61 -2.11 2.09
C ILE A 13 2.61 -1.06 1.61
N TYR A 14 2.42 -0.97 0.29
CA TYR A 14 1.40 -0.12 -0.34
C TYR A 14 0.26 -0.99 -0.86
N VAL A 15 -0.96 -0.72 -0.42
CA VAL A 15 -2.15 -1.52 -0.76
C VAL A 15 -3.30 -0.64 -1.24
N ALA A 16 -4.09 -1.15 -2.18
CA ALA A 16 -5.25 -0.42 -2.70
C ALA A 16 -6.38 -0.31 -1.65
N LEU A 17 -6.60 -1.37 -0.87
CA LEU A 17 -7.60 -1.44 0.18
C LEU A 17 -6.90 -1.81 1.49
N PHE A 18 -7.33 -1.22 2.60
CA PHE A 18 -6.77 -1.52 3.91
C PHE A 18 -6.93 -3.03 4.24
N PRO A 19 -5.90 -3.67 4.85
CA PRO A 19 -5.85 -5.11 5.02
C PRO A 19 -6.95 -5.64 5.95
N CYS A 20 -7.55 -6.79 5.61
CA CYS A 20 -8.40 -7.51 6.56
C CYS A 20 -7.58 -8.11 7.73
N ASN A 21 -8.28 -8.68 8.71
CA ASN A 21 -7.66 -9.27 9.90
C ASN A 21 -6.71 -10.45 9.60
N GLU A 22 -7.00 -11.28 8.59
CA GLU A 22 -6.10 -12.37 8.20
C GLU A 22 -4.84 -11.83 7.49
N CYS A 23 -4.98 -10.84 6.62
CA CYS A 23 -3.84 -10.14 6.01
C CYS A 23 -2.99 -9.43 7.08
N ALA A 24 -3.60 -8.83 8.10
CA ALA A 24 -2.87 -8.21 9.20
C ALA A 24 -1.97 -9.21 9.93
N LYS A 25 -2.44 -10.44 10.18
CA LYS A 25 -1.61 -11.50 10.77
C LYS A 25 -0.37 -11.79 9.92
N LEU A 26 -0.54 -11.88 8.60
CA LEU A 26 0.58 -12.12 7.68
C LEU A 26 1.55 -10.94 7.63
N ILE A 27 1.06 -9.70 7.63
CA ILE A 27 1.87 -8.48 7.68
C ILE A 27 2.73 -8.47 8.95
N ILE A 28 2.14 -8.80 10.11
CA ILE A 28 2.83 -8.88 11.40
C ILE A 28 3.90 -9.97 11.36
N GLN A 29 3.56 -11.17 10.91
CA GLN A 29 4.49 -12.30 10.84
C GLN A 29 5.63 -12.08 9.82
N ALA A 30 5.38 -11.30 8.76
CA ALA A 30 6.38 -10.90 7.78
C ALA A 30 7.34 -9.82 8.31
N GLY A 31 7.01 -9.17 9.44
CA GLY A 31 7.85 -8.13 10.04
C GLY A 31 7.77 -6.76 9.35
N ILE A 32 6.73 -6.52 8.54
CA ILE A 32 6.44 -5.20 7.94
C ILE A 32 6.17 -4.18 9.05
N LYS A 33 6.57 -2.92 8.84
CA LYS A 33 6.45 -1.85 9.84
C LYS A 33 5.49 -0.72 9.49
N ASP A 34 5.17 -0.56 8.20
CA ASP A 34 4.28 0.49 7.72
C ASP A 34 3.30 -0.04 6.68
N VAL A 35 2.02 0.31 6.82
CA VAL A 35 0.95 0.03 5.85
C VAL A 35 0.42 1.34 5.28
N VAL A 36 0.62 1.55 3.98
CA VAL A 36 0.07 2.69 3.26
C VAL A 36 -1.10 2.21 2.40
N PHE A 37 -2.31 2.68 2.68
CA PHE A 37 -3.53 2.22 2.02
C PHE A 37 -4.22 3.33 1.24
N LEU A 38 -4.80 3.03 0.08
CA LEU A 38 -5.56 4.02 -0.71
C LEU A 38 -7.02 4.15 -0.26
N SER A 39 -7.68 3.06 0.10
CA SER A 39 -9.10 3.04 0.47
C SER A 39 -9.32 2.32 1.78
N ASP A 40 -10.22 2.86 2.61
CA ASP A 40 -10.75 2.24 3.83
C ASP A 40 -12.29 2.20 3.82
N LYS A 41 -12.87 1.84 2.66
CA LYS A 41 -14.33 1.86 2.46
C LYS A 41 -15.13 0.90 3.36
N TYR A 42 -14.46 -0.02 4.05
CA TYR A 42 -15.07 -0.98 4.99
C TYR A 42 -14.62 -0.71 6.43
N HIS A 43 -14.28 0.55 6.74
CA HIS A 43 -13.75 0.97 8.04
C HIS A 43 -14.52 0.35 9.19
N ASP A 44 -15.84 0.48 9.25
CA ASP A 44 -16.63 0.06 10.41
C ASP A 44 -16.92 -1.46 10.45
N SER A 45 -16.46 -2.23 9.46
CA SER A 45 -16.69 -3.67 9.46
C SER A 45 -15.93 -4.33 10.62
N PRO A 46 -16.50 -5.38 11.26
CA PRO A 46 -15.84 -6.09 12.36
C PRO A 46 -14.45 -6.62 11.98
N MET A 47 -14.32 -7.06 10.73
CA MET A 47 -13.07 -7.55 10.14
C MET A 47 -11.98 -6.47 10.14
N MET A 48 -12.35 -5.23 9.83
CA MET A 48 -11.43 -4.12 9.75
C MET A 48 -11.06 -3.54 11.10
N THR A 49 -12.03 -3.49 12.01
CA THR A 49 -11.80 -3.13 13.41
C THR A 49 -10.82 -4.11 14.08
N ALA A 50 -10.98 -5.42 13.82
CA ALA A 50 -10.03 -6.43 14.29
C ALA A 50 -8.64 -6.23 13.65
N SER A 51 -8.58 -5.93 12.34
CA SER A 51 -7.33 -5.66 11.64
C SER A 51 -6.55 -4.49 12.24
N ARG A 52 -7.18 -3.32 12.43
CA ARG A 52 -6.55 -2.16 13.09
C ARG A 52 -6.03 -2.51 14.47
N ARG A 53 -6.82 -3.21 15.28
CA ARG A 53 -6.40 -3.65 16.61
C ARG A 53 -5.16 -4.54 16.56
N LEU A 54 -5.10 -5.49 15.62
CA LEU A 54 -3.92 -6.36 15.44
C LEU A 54 -2.67 -5.55 15.07
N LEU A 55 -2.79 -4.63 14.09
CA LEU A 55 -1.69 -3.79 13.65
C LEU A 55 -1.20 -2.84 14.77
N SER A 56 -2.12 -2.20 15.49
CA SER A 56 -1.78 -1.31 16.62
C SER A 56 -1.08 -2.05 17.76
N ILE A 57 -1.55 -3.24 18.13
CA ILE A 57 -0.90 -4.06 19.18
C ILE A 57 0.52 -4.49 18.74
N ALA A 58 0.71 -4.77 17.45
CA ALA A 58 2.01 -5.14 16.89
C ALA A 58 2.97 -3.96 16.66
N GLY A 59 2.53 -2.72 16.93
CA GLY A 59 3.33 -1.51 16.69
C GLY A 59 3.62 -1.30 15.19
N ILE A 60 2.63 -1.57 14.33
CA ILE A 60 2.70 -1.32 12.90
C ILE A 60 1.93 -0.04 12.61
N GLU A 61 2.61 0.93 12.02
CA GLU A 61 2.02 2.20 11.60
C GLU A 61 1.16 1.99 10.36
N TYR A 62 0.06 2.72 10.24
CA TYR A 62 -0.76 2.71 9.04
C TYR A 62 -1.31 4.09 8.71
N ARG A 63 -1.31 4.45 7.42
CA ARG A 63 -1.72 5.77 6.95
C ARG A 63 -2.37 5.73 5.58
N GLU A 64 -3.34 6.62 5.38
CA GLU A 64 -4.02 6.77 4.11
C GLU A 64 -3.11 7.47 3.10
N PHE A 65 -3.02 6.92 1.90
CA PHE A 65 -2.33 7.53 0.78
C PHE A 65 -3.19 8.64 0.17
N LYS A 66 -2.66 9.86 0.12
CA LYS A 66 -3.29 11.00 -0.56
C LYS A 66 -2.60 11.25 -1.90
N PRO A 67 -3.15 10.74 -3.02
CA PRO A 67 -2.51 10.90 -4.32
C PRO A 67 -2.56 12.35 -4.78
N LYS A 68 -1.44 12.87 -5.32
CA LYS A 68 -1.39 14.20 -5.94
C LYS A 68 -2.16 14.28 -7.26
N ARG A 69 -2.41 13.14 -7.89
CA ARG A 69 -3.13 13.00 -9.17
C ARG A 69 -4.06 11.79 -9.08
N THR A 70 -5.28 11.91 -9.60
CA THR A 70 -6.29 10.84 -9.58
C THR A 70 -6.04 9.74 -10.62
N LYS A 71 -5.21 10.03 -11.63
CA LYS A 71 -4.91 9.11 -12.73
C LYS A 71 -3.44 9.25 -13.14
N ILE A 72 -2.82 8.11 -13.42
CA ILE A 72 -1.53 8.01 -14.10
C ILE A 72 -1.81 7.23 -15.39
N THR A 73 -1.44 7.81 -16.53
CA THR A 73 -1.59 7.15 -17.84
C THR A 73 -0.20 6.71 -18.30
N ILE A 74 -0.05 5.42 -18.54
CA ILE A 74 1.14 4.87 -19.20
C ILE A 74 0.82 4.78 -20.69
N ASP A 75 1.39 5.68 -21.48
CA ASP A 75 1.25 5.69 -22.93
C ASP A 75 2.52 5.11 -23.56
N PHE A 76 2.44 3.88 -24.07
CA PHE A 76 3.58 3.22 -24.71
C PHE A 76 4.01 3.89 -26.03
N ASN A 77 3.13 4.65 -26.68
CA ASN A 77 3.48 5.38 -27.90
C ASN A 77 4.29 6.65 -27.61
N SER A 78 4.40 7.08 -26.35
CA SER A 78 5.17 8.25 -25.96
C SER A 78 6.66 8.14 -26.32
N ILE A 79 7.21 6.93 -26.43
CA ILE A 79 8.60 6.70 -26.86
C ILE A 79 8.86 7.14 -28.31
N ASN A 80 7.83 7.10 -29.17
CA ASN A 80 7.92 7.47 -30.59
C ASN A 80 7.71 8.98 -30.81
N HIS A 81 7.31 9.71 -29.76
CA HIS A 81 7.02 11.14 -29.81
C HIS A 81 7.67 11.85 -28.61
N PRO A 82 9.01 12.02 -28.61
CA PRO A 82 9.74 12.59 -27.48
C PRO A 82 9.31 14.02 -27.10
N GLU A 83 8.65 14.73 -28.02
CA GLU A 83 8.19 16.11 -27.82
C GLU A 83 6.97 16.25 -26.89
N LYS A 84 6.28 15.15 -26.55
CA LYS A 84 5.06 15.19 -25.71
C LYS A 84 5.30 15.02 -24.21
N LEU A 85 6.55 14.85 -23.76
CA LEU A 85 6.87 14.71 -22.33
C LEU A 85 6.77 16.02 -21.54
N ASN A 86 6.67 17.16 -22.23
CA ASN A 86 6.42 18.47 -21.63
C ASN A 86 4.93 18.83 -21.76
N GLY A 87 4.07 18.15 -20.99
CA GLY A 87 2.72 18.67 -20.72
C GLY A 87 2.80 20.02 -19.98
N PRO A 88 1.80 20.90 -20.12
CA PRO A 88 1.88 22.26 -19.62
C PRO A 88 2.06 22.29 -18.10
N THR A 89 3.13 22.95 -17.66
CA THR A 89 3.29 23.43 -16.29
C THR A 89 2.29 24.55 -16.06
N THR A 90 1.11 24.20 -15.54
CA THR A 90 0.21 25.12 -14.84
C THR A 90 -0.17 24.51 -13.52
#